data_AF-A0A0B8PCW6-F1
#
_entry.id   AF-A0A0B8PCW6-F1
#
_cell.length_a   1.000
_cell.length_b   1.000
_cell.length_c   1.000
_cell.angle_alpha   90.00
_cell.angle_beta   90.00
_cell.angle_gamma   90.00
#
_symmetry.space_group_name_H-M   'P 1'
#
loop_
_entity.id
_entity.type
_entity.pdbx_description
1 polymer ?
#
loop_
_entity_poly.entity_id
_entity_poly.type
_entity_poly.pdbx_seq_one_letter_code
_entity_poly.pdbx_strand_id
1 'polypeptide(L)' 'MIKVDYDEEGSVTECIIQAILTRNEYAIEWRDLKQASKWKQGWK' A
#
# COMPACT_ATOMS: atom_id res chain seq x y z
N MET A 1 -10.10 -3.38 1.95
CA MET A 1 -9.52 -2.80 3.18
C MET A 1 -8.10 -2.33 2.93
N ILE A 2 -7.56 -1.53 3.84
CA ILE A 2 -6.14 -1.13 3.86
C ILE A 2 -5.64 -1.42 5.28
N LYS A 3 -4.51 -2.11 5.39
CA LYS A 3 -3.84 -2.42 6.67
C LYS A 3 -2.41 -1.89 6.63
N VAL A 4 -1.97 -1.27 7.72
CA VAL A 4 -0.60 -0.78 7.87
C VAL A 4 -0.14 -1.11 9.28
N ASP A 5 1.03 -1.74 9.41
CA ASP A 5 1.68 -2.02 10.68
C ASP A 5 2.94 -1.16 10.83
N TYR A 6 3.28 -0.90 12.09
CA TYR A 6 4.40 -0.06 12.50
C TYR A 6 5.24 -0.79 13.53
N ASP A 7 6.54 -0.48 13.57
CA ASP A 7 7.43 -0.91 14.66
C ASP A 7 7.32 0.00 15.90
N GLU A 8 8.11 -0.33 16.92
CA GLU A 8 8.18 0.41 18.19
C GLU A 8 8.68 1.86 18.03
N GLU A 9 9.39 2.17 16.94
CA GLU A 9 9.87 3.52 16.61
C GLU A 9 8.87 4.28 15.72
N GLY A 10 7.75 3.65 15.33
CA GLY A 10 6.71 4.23 14.49
C GLY A 10 7.03 4.18 12.99
N SER A 11 8.00 3.38 12.56
CA SER A 11 8.27 3.16 11.14
C SER A 11 7.35 2.09 10.57
N VAL A 12 6.89 2.29 9.33
CA VAL A 12 6.00 1.33 8.64
C VAL A 12 6.78 0.05 8.29
N THR A 13 6.31 -1.08 8.80
CA THR A 13 6.89 -2.41 8.56
C THR A 13 6.10 -3.23 7.55
N GLU A 14 4.78 -3.04 7.48
CA GLU A 14 3.91 -3.74 6.53
C GLU A 14 2.81 -2.80 6.01
N CYS A 15 2.49 -2.91 4.73
CA CYS A 15 1.34 -2.24 4.12
C CYS A 15 0.63 -3.21 3.17
N ILE A 16 -0.66 -3.42 3.39
CA ILE A 16 -1.51 -4.31 2.59
C ILE A 16 -2.69 -3.52 2.03
N ILE A 17 -2.88 -3.64 0.72
CA ILE A 17 -4.06 -3.15 0.01
C ILE A 17 -4.92 -4.33 -0.45
N GLN A 18 -6.23 -4.15 -0.48
CA GLN A 18 -7.15 -5.19 -0.93
C GLN A 18 -7.98 -4.73 -2.13
N ALA A 19 -8.03 -5.55 -3.17
CA ALA A 19 -8.95 -5.39 -4.28
C ALA A 19 -10.39 -5.63 -3.79
N ILE A 20 -11.27 -4.64 -3.96
CA ILE A 20 -12.65 -4.70 -3.43
C ILE A 20 -13.48 -5.81 -4.10
N LEU A 21 -13.31 -6.01 -5.41
CA LEU A 21 -14.10 -6.97 -6.19
C LEU A 21 -13.70 -8.42 -5.88
N THR A 22 -12.41 -8.70 -5.83
CA THR A 22 -11.90 -10.07 -5.65
C THR A 22 -11.59 -10.39 -4.19
N ARG A 23 -11.56 -9.37 -3.33
CA ARG A 23 -11.07 -9.44 -1.95
C ARG A 23 -9.61 -9.87 -1.82
N ASN A 24 -8.86 -9.90 -2.93
CA ASN A 24 -7.44 -10.24 -2.92
C ASN A 24 -6.63 -9.18 -2.19
N GLU A 25 -5.69 -9.62 -1.36
CA GLU A 25 -4.79 -8.77 -0.60
C GLU A 25 -3.40 -8.77 -1.24
N TYR A 26 -2.75 -7.61 -1.22
CA TYR A 26 -1.45 -7.38 -1.81
C TYR A 26 -0.59 -6.60 -0.83
N ALA A 27 0.52 -7.20 -0.42
CA ALA A 27 1.58 -6.47 0.27
C ALA A 27 2.25 -5.51 -0.73
N ILE A 28 2.47 -4.27 -0.31
CA ILE A 28 3.07 -3.24 -1.14
C ILE A 28 4.21 -2.52 -0.41
N GLU A 29 5.22 -2.13 -1.19
CA GLU A 29 6.22 -1.17 -0.75
C GLU A 29 5.59 0.22 -0.70
N TRP A 30 5.14 0.66 0.48
CA TRP A 30 4.41 1.93 0.63
C TRP A 30 5.18 3.14 0.09
N ARG A 31 6.52 3.09 0.06
CA ARG A 31 7.38 4.14 -0.49
C ARG A 31 7.19 4.31 -1.99
N ASP A 32 6.83 3.26 -2.72
CA ASP A 32 6.58 3.31 -4.16
C ASP A 32 5.32 4.13 -4.49
N LEU A 33 4.39 4.28 -3.55
CA LEU A 33 3.22 5.15 -3.71
C LEU A 33 3.59 6.63 -3.91
N LYS A 34 4.78 7.04 -3.42
CA LYS A 34 5.33 8.40 -3.64
C LYS A 34 5.96 8.56 -5.03
N GLN A 35 6.29 7.46 -5.70
CA GLN A 35 6.97 7.49 -7.00
C GLN A 35 5.93 7.44 -8.11
N ALA A 36 5.60 8.58 -8.70
CA ALA A 36 4.65 8.67 -9.81
C ALA A 36 5.07 7.86 -11.06
N SER A 37 6.34 7.47 -11.17
CA SER A 37 6.84 6.58 -12.22
C SER A 37 6.38 5.14 -12.02
N LYS A 38 6.29 4.69 -10.76
CA LYS A 38 5.88 3.33 -10.38
C LYS A 38 4.40 3.21 -10.08
N TRP A 39 3.85 4.23 -9.41
CA TRP A 39 2.47 4.24 -8.97
C TRP A 39 1.70 5.38 -9.64
N LYS A 40 0.87 5.03 -10.62
CA LYS A 40 -0.01 5.99 -11.30
C LYS A 40 -1.28 6.17 -10.47
N GLN A 41 -1.42 7.36 -9.90
CA GLN A 41 -2.60 7.74 -9.15
C GLN A 41 -3.62 8.44 -10.06
N GLY A 42 -4.90 8.17 -9.82
CA GLY A 42 -6.01 8.75 -10.55
C GLY A 42 -6.54 7.87 -11.67
N TRP A 43 -7.71 8.26 -12.18
CA TRP A 43 -8.31 7.70 -13.38
C TRP A 43 -7.97 8.67 -14.51
N LYS A 44 -7.38 8.17 -15.59
CA LYS A 44 -7.18 8.94 -16.82
C LYS A 44 -8.05 8.35 -17.90
#